data_AF-A0A4Z0HCQ5-F1
#
_entry.id   AF-A0A4Z0HCQ5-F1
#
_cell.length_a   1.000
_cell.length_b   1.000
_cell.length_c   1.000
_cell.angle_alpha   90.00
_cell.angle_beta   90.00
_cell.angle_gamma   90.00
#
_symmetry.space_group_name_H-M   'P 1'
#
loop_
_entity.id
_entity.type
_entity.pdbx_description
1 polymer ?
#
loop_
_entity_poly.entity_id
_entity_poly.type
_entity_poly.pdbx_seq_one_letter_code
_entity_poly.pdbx_strand_id
1 'polypeptide(L)'
;GFDTAGFVVAQAPEHVIENEKALAKAGDDPKKRRKVVRKKAPEGFVSWGQNTFEKLIASEPEPLTSRFRVTHAMLLSVIARPGNAFEAMRRLLEDNHEPRRNQLRHIRRAIAIYRSLLDGGIVEQLETPDAEGRIVRLTVDLQQDFALNQPLSTFALAAFELLDPESPSYALDMVSVVESTLDDPRQILAAQQNKARGEAVAAMKADGVEYEERMERLQEVSYPKPLEELLFHAYGLYRKSHPWVGDHPLSPKSVIRDMYERAMTFTEFTSFYDLARTEGIVLRYLASAFKALDHNVPDDLKSEDFEDLIAWLGEMVRQVDSSLLDEWEQLANPGEESPEEAQERADQVKPVTANARAFRVLVRNAMFRRVELAALDKVAELGELDGESGWDEERWGEAMDAYWEEYEDLGTGPDARGPKLLSIEEQPQHGLWRVRQTFADPNGDHDWGISAEVDLAASDEEGRAVIRVTEVGAL
;
A
#
# COMPACT_ATOMS: atom_id res chain seq x y z
N GLY A 1 24.36 11.99 -12.04
CA GLY A 1 24.93 13.29 -12.41
C GLY A 1 24.85 14.21 -11.22
N PHE A 2 25.78 15.14 -11.06
CA PHE A 2 25.63 16.22 -10.10
C PHE A 2 25.30 17.48 -10.89
N ASP A 3 24.03 17.87 -10.89
CA ASP A 3 23.65 19.15 -11.45
C ASP A 3 24.23 20.26 -10.58
N THR A 4 25.03 21.13 -11.17
CA THR A 4 25.70 22.25 -10.48
C THR A 4 24.79 23.47 -10.33
N ALA A 5 23.63 23.46 -10.99
CA ALA A 5 22.61 24.49 -10.89
C ALA A 5 21.23 23.89 -11.23
N GLY A 6 20.19 24.39 -10.56
CA GLY A 6 18.80 24.06 -10.84
C GLY A 6 17.93 25.33 -10.75
N PHE A 7 16.82 25.35 -11.47
CA PHE A 7 15.85 26.46 -11.41
C PHE A 7 14.63 26.03 -10.60
N VAL A 8 14.22 26.87 -9.65
CA VAL A 8 12.99 26.66 -8.87
C VAL A 8 12.03 27.81 -9.21
N VAL A 9 10.81 27.46 -9.62
CA VAL A 9 9.73 28.43 -9.85
C VAL A 9 8.71 28.25 -8.72
N ALA A 10 8.52 29.29 -7.91
CA ALA A 10 7.48 29.31 -6.88
C ALA A 10 6.28 30.12 -7.39
N GLN A 11 5.10 29.49 -7.42
CA GLN A 11 3.85 30.17 -7.74
C GLN A 11 3.15 30.65 -6.47
N ALA A 12 2.47 31.80 -6.55
CA ALA A 12 1.76 32.37 -5.41
C ALA A 12 0.58 31.46 -5.00
N PRO A 13 0.32 31.29 -3.68
CA PRO A 13 -0.86 30.58 -3.21
C PRO A 13 -2.17 31.21 -3.71
N GLU A 14 -3.21 30.41 -3.93
CA GLU A 14 -4.50 30.87 -4.47
C GLU A 14 -5.08 32.05 -3.67
N HIS A 15 -5.11 31.97 -2.33
CA HIS A 15 -5.63 33.05 -1.49
C HIS A 15 -4.85 34.36 -1.65
N VAL A 16 -3.55 34.30 -1.96
CA VAL A 16 -2.73 35.49 -2.26
C VAL A 16 -3.09 36.04 -3.64
N ILE A 17 -3.23 35.18 -4.65
CA ILE A 17 -3.66 35.57 -6.01
C ILE A 17 -5.04 36.26 -5.96
N GLU A 18 -5.98 35.68 -5.22
CA GLU A 18 -7.34 36.23 -5.08
C GLU A 18 -7.35 37.57 -4.35
N ASN A 19 -6.53 37.71 -3.29
CA ASN A 19 -6.37 38.96 -2.56
C ASN A 19 -5.75 40.06 -3.45
N GLU A 20 -4.72 39.74 -4.23
CA GLU A 20 -4.10 40.67 -5.19
C GLU A 20 -5.06 41.08 -6.30
N LYS A 21 -5.82 40.12 -6.87
CA LYS A 21 -6.87 40.42 -7.86
C LYS A 21 -7.95 41.33 -7.26
N ALA A 22 -8.36 41.11 -6.01
CA ALA A 22 -9.36 41.94 -5.33
C ALA A 22 -8.82 43.36 -5.03
N LEU A 23 -7.54 43.48 -4.65
CA LEU A 23 -6.87 44.77 -4.44
C LEU A 23 -6.68 45.53 -5.74
N ALA A 24 -6.27 44.86 -6.83
CA ALA A 24 -6.14 45.45 -8.16
C ALA A 24 -7.49 45.98 -8.68
N LYS A 25 -8.59 45.23 -8.46
CA LYS A 25 -9.96 45.70 -8.77
C LYS A 25 -10.38 46.91 -7.96
N ALA A 26 -9.85 47.10 -6.75
CA ALA A 26 -10.15 48.27 -5.92
C ALA A 26 -9.42 49.55 -6.36
N GLY A 27 -8.36 49.43 -7.19
CA GLY A 27 -7.56 50.55 -7.70
C GLY A 27 -6.84 51.34 -6.59
N ASP A 28 -6.51 52.61 -6.85
CA ASP A 28 -5.78 53.48 -5.91
C ASP A 28 -6.66 54.22 -4.88
N ASP A 29 -7.97 53.97 -4.87
CA ASP A 29 -8.89 54.63 -3.92
C ASP A 29 -8.67 54.08 -2.48
N PRO A 30 -8.18 54.90 -1.53
CA PRO A 30 -7.87 54.46 -0.17
C PRO A 30 -9.07 53.90 0.59
N LYS A 31 -10.29 54.37 0.27
CA LYS A 31 -11.52 53.90 0.92
C LYS A 31 -11.96 52.54 0.39
N LYS A 32 -11.75 52.26 -0.90
CA LYS A 32 -12.10 50.97 -1.52
C LYS A 32 -11.09 49.88 -1.13
N ARG A 33 -9.79 50.20 -1.12
CA ARG A 33 -8.74 49.25 -0.68
C ARG A 33 -8.93 48.79 0.77
N ARG A 34 -9.35 49.68 1.68
CA ARG A 34 -9.65 49.32 3.08
C ARG A 34 -10.87 48.41 3.26
N LYS A 35 -11.77 48.36 2.28
CA LYS A 35 -12.99 47.52 2.31
C LYS A 35 -12.78 46.15 1.67
N VAL A 36 -11.61 45.86 1.10
CA VAL A 36 -11.31 44.54 0.53
C VAL A 36 -11.18 43.52 1.67
N VAL A 37 -12.08 42.54 1.68
CA VAL A 37 -12.02 41.42 2.61
C VAL A 37 -10.93 40.47 2.14
N ARG A 38 -9.88 40.31 2.94
CA ARG A 38 -8.78 39.39 2.63
C ARG A 38 -9.17 37.97 2.99
N LYS A 39 -9.06 37.05 2.03
CA LYS A 39 -9.11 35.62 2.29
C LYS A 39 -7.87 35.21 3.09
N LYS A 40 -8.09 34.45 4.17
CA LYS A 40 -7.01 33.89 4.99
C LYS A 40 -6.52 32.58 4.38
N ALA A 41 -5.31 32.19 4.75
CA ALA A 41 -4.84 30.84 4.45
C ALA A 41 -5.73 29.80 5.16
N PRO A 42 -5.99 28.64 4.55
CA PRO A 42 -6.67 27.52 5.22
C PRO A 42 -5.94 27.10 6.51
N GLU A 43 -6.67 26.53 7.48
CA GLU A 43 -6.03 25.98 8.67
C GLU A 43 -5.08 24.83 8.32
N GLY A 44 -3.90 24.81 8.94
CA GLY A 44 -2.82 23.85 8.64
C GLY A 44 -2.06 24.11 7.32
N PHE A 45 -2.36 25.19 6.59
CA PHE A 45 -1.69 25.52 5.33
C PHE A 45 -0.23 25.93 5.55
N VAL A 46 0.70 25.23 4.90
CA VAL A 46 2.12 25.60 4.89
C VAL A 46 2.28 26.90 4.10
N SER A 47 2.75 27.97 4.73
CA SER A 47 2.83 29.29 4.07
C SER A 47 4.08 29.42 3.18
N TRP A 48 3.90 29.44 1.86
CA TRP A 48 4.98 29.70 0.86
C TRP A 48 4.79 30.99 0.06
N GLY A 49 4.27 32.05 0.70
CA GLY A 49 4.12 33.37 0.05
C GLY A 49 5.47 34.05 -0.28
N GLN A 50 5.40 35.24 -0.90
CA GLN A 50 6.58 36.01 -1.32
C GLN A 50 7.62 36.18 -0.21
N ASN A 51 7.19 36.53 1.02
CA ASN A 51 8.11 36.67 2.16
C ASN A 51 8.84 35.35 2.49
N THR A 52 8.18 34.20 2.36
CA THR A 52 8.83 32.89 2.58
C THR A 52 9.83 32.62 1.45
N PHE A 53 9.49 32.92 0.20
CA PHE A 53 10.37 32.73 -0.95
C PHE A 53 11.62 33.63 -0.88
N GLU A 54 11.45 34.92 -0.59
CA GLU A 54 12.55 35.86 -0.38
C GLU A 54 13.45 35.43 0.78
N LYS A 55 12.84 34.94 1.88
CA LYS A 55 13.59 34.38 2.99
C LYS A 55 14.40 33.14 2.57
N LEU A 56 13.84 32.24 1.76
CA LEU A 56 14.56 31.06 1.25
C LEU A 56 15.73 31.45 0.34
N ILE A 57 15.57 32.49 -0.50
CA ILE A 57 16.65 33.02 -1.35
C ILE A 57 17.77 33.64 -0.50
N ALA A 58 17.39 34.42 0.51
CA ALA A 58 18.35 35.19 1.31
C ALA A 58 18.99 34.39 2.45
N SER A 59 18.42 33.25 2.84
CA SER A 59 18.95 32.42 3.92
C SER A 59 20.19 31.66 3.45
N GLU A 60 21.20 31.56 4.31
CA GLU A 60 22.33 30.66 4.06
C GLU A 60 21.81 29.21 4.01
N PRO A 61 22.23 28.42 3.01
CA PRO A 61 21.86 27.00 2.95
C PRO A 61 22.26 26.29 4.24
N GLU A 62 21.37 25.45 4.75
CA GLU A 62 21.70 24.62 5.90
C GLU A 62 22.91 23.73 5.58
N PRO A 63 23.87 23.57 6.52
CA PRO A 63 25.01 22.70 6.28
C PRO A 63 24.53 21.28 6.05
N LEU A 64 25.01 20.67 4.96
CA LEU A 64 24.70 19.28 4.66
C LEU A 64 25.16 18.40 5.82
N THR A 65 24.21 17.73 6.46
CA THR A 65 24.50 16.74 7.49
C THR A 65 24.72 15.39 6.83
N SER A 66 25.85 14.76 7.12
CA SER A 66 26.10 13.41 6.60
C SER A 66 25.03 12.44 7.12
N ARG A 67 24.45 11.69 6.19
CA ARG A 67 23.52 10.57 6.45
C ARG A 67 24.19 9.22 6.23
N PHE A 68 25.53 9.20 6.10
CA PHE A 68 26.28 7.98 5.86
C PHE A 68 26.05 6.95 6.98
N ARG A 69 25.75 5.71 6.59
CA ARG A 69 25.53 4.58 7.50
C ARG A 69 26.20 3.35 6.91
N VAL A 70 26.81 2.56 7.77
CA VAL A 70 27.37 1.26 7.40
C VAL A 70 26.30 0.21 7.68
N THR A 71 25.88 -0.49 6.63
CA THR A 71 24.87 -1.54 6.68
C THR A 71 25.47 -2.89 6.32
N HIS A 72 24.77 -3.97 6.63
CA HIS A 72 25.19 -5.30 6.22
C HIS A 72 25.21 -5.45 4.70
N ALA A 73 24.19 -4.93 4.00
CA ALA A 73 24.13 -4.92 2.53
C ALA A 73 25.37 -4.26 1.91
N MET A 74 25.82 -3.12 2.46
CA MET A 74 27.04 -2.46 2.00
C MET A 74 28.27 -3.37 2.13
N LEU A 75 28.42 -4.08 3.25
CA LEU A 75 29.54 -5.01 3.43
C LEU A 75 29.45 -6.21 2.49
N LEU A 76 28.26 -6.82 2.33
CA LEU A 76 28.04 -7.92 1.39
C LEU A 76 28.37 -7.50 -0.04
N SER A 77 27.89 -6.33 -0.48
CA SER A 77 28.18 -5.77 -1.81
C SER A 77 29.66 -5.42 -2.01
N VAL A 78 30.41 -5.10 -0.95
CA VAL A 78 31.85 -4.86 -1.03
C VAL A 78 32.62 -6.17 -1.09
N ILE A 79 32.20 -7.19 -0.33
CA ILE A 79 32.79 -8.53 -0.32
C ILE A 79 32.54 -9.27 -1.65
N ALA A 80 31.39 -9.05 -2.29
CA ALA A 80 31.05 -9.65 -3.58
C ALA A 80 31.90 -9.14 -4.76
N ARG A 81 32.64 -8.03 -4.59
CA ARG A 81 33.45 -7.44 -5.66
C ARG A 81 34.81 -8.15 -5.79
N PRO A 82 35.40 -8.14 -6.99
CA PRO A 82 36.81 -8.50 -7.17
C PRO A 82 37.74 -7.64 -6.29
N GLY A 83 38.83 -8.24 -5.80
CA GLY A 83 39.88 -7.58 -5.03
C GLY A 83 39.71 -7.58 -3.51
N ASN A 84 40.52 -6.76 -2.83
CA ASN A 84 40.59 -6.75 -1.36
C ASN A 84 39.45 -5.92 -0.74
N ALA A 85 38.40 -6.61 -0.30
CA ALA A 85 37.24 -6.01 0.36
C ALA A 85 37.59 -5.17 1.61
N PHE A 86 38.65 -5.55 2.36
CA PHE A 86 39.08 -4.79 3.54
C PHE A 86 39.66 -3.42 3.15
N GLU A 87 40.50 -3.36 2.12
CA GLU A 87 41.05 -2.10 1.62
C GLU A 87 39.96 -1.20 1.03
N ALA A 88 39.05 -1.79 0.26
CA ALA A 88 37.90 -1.07 -0.30
C ALA A 88 37.02 -0.46 0.80
N MET A 89 36.68 -1.26 1.83
CA MET A 89 35.86 -0.78 2.94
C MET A 89 36.61 0.26 3.78
N ARG A 90 37.92 0.06 4.04
CA ARG A 90 38.74 1.05 4.75
C ARG A 90 38.73 2.40 4.03
N ARG A 91 38.90 2.41 2.71
CA ARG A 91 38.83 3.64 1.91
C ARG A 91 37.46 4.31 2.07
N LEU A 92 36.37 3.58 1.91
CA LEU A 92 35.01 4.13 2.09
C LEU A 92 34.80 4.77 3.47
N LEU A 93 35.38 4.18 4.51
CA LEU A 93 35.21 4.60 5.91
C LEU A 93 36.13 5.75 6.33
N GLU A 94 37.30 5.90 5.71
CA GLU A 94 38.30 6.91 6.07
C GLU A 94 38.36 8.08 5.06
N ASP A 95 38.01 7.85 3.80
CA ASP A 95 38.01 8.81 2.69
C ASP A 95 36.61 9.44 2.49
N ASN A 96 36.09 10.06 3.55
CA ASN A 96 34.79 10.73 3.55
C ASN A 96 34.82 12.01 4.40
N HIS A 97 33.82 12.86 4.21
CA HIS A 97 33.70 14.16 4.91
C HIS A 97 33.12 14.05 6.34
N GLU A 98 33.02 12.83 6.90
CA GLU A 98 32.57 12.67 8.29
C GLU A 98 33.68 13.08 9.27
N PRO A 99 33.34 13.73 10.41
CA PRO A 99 34.29 13.94 11.49
C PRO A 99 34.91 12.62 11.96
N ARG A 100 36.18 12.65 12.40
CA ARG A 100 36.92 11.44 12.82
C ARG A 100 36.15 10.59 13.85
N ARG A 101 35.39 11.23 14.75
CA ARG A 101 34.53 10.54 15.73
C ARG A 101 33.48 9.65 15.06
N ASN A 102 32.85 10.12 13.99
CA ASN A 102 31.84 9.36 13.24
C ASN A 102 32.50 8.27 12.39
N GLN A 103 33.63 8.56 11.73
CA GLN A 103 34.42 7.54 11.02
C GLN A 103 34.75 6.35 11.93
N LEU A 104 35.22 6.60 13.16
CA LEU A 104 35.50 5.53 14.13
C LEU A 104 34.25 4.73 14.53
N ARG A 105 33.08 5.38 14.60
CA ARG A 105 31.80 4.69 14.82
C ARG A 105 31.44 3.79 13.64
N HIS A 106 31.63 4.27 12.41
CA HIS A 106 31.41 3.49 11.18
C HIS A 106 32.37 2.30 11.09
N ILE A 107 33.64 2.48 11.43
CA ILE A 107 34.64 1.39 11.47
C ILE A 107 34.24 0.32 12.50
N ARG A 108 33.87 0.72 13.72
CA ARG A 108 33.41 -0.24 14.73
C ARG A 108 32.16 -1.00 14.27
N ARG A 109 31.22 -0.30 13.62
CA ARG A 109 30.02 -0.93 13.05
C ARG A 109 30.37 -1.93 11.95
N ALA A 110 31.26 -1.57 11.02
CA ALA A 110 31.73 -2.45 9.96
C ALA A 110 32.38 -3.74 10.52
N ILE A 111 33.24 -3.61 11.54
CA ILE A 111 33.87 -4.75 12.20
C ILE A 111 32.83 -5.64 12.90
N ALA A 112 31.85 -5.04 13.59
CA ALA A 112 30.79 -5.79 14.25
C ALA A 112 29.93 -6.59 13.25
N ILE A 113 29.56 -5.96 12.14
CA ILE A 113 28.85 -6.61 11.03
C ILE A 113 29.68 -7.76 10.46
N TYR A 114 30.95 -7.50 10.12
CA TYR A 114 31.83 -8.52 9.53
C TYR A 114 31.99 -9.74 10.43
N ARG A 115 32.20 -9.54 11.75
CA ARG A 115 32.24 -10.65 12.72
C ARG A 115 30.94 -11.43 12.75
N SER A 116 29.80 -10.72 12.74
CA SER A 116 28.49 -11.36 12.71
C SER A 116 28.27 -12.20 11.44
N LEU A 117 28.79 -11.76 10.29
CA LEU A 117 28.71 -12.48 9.03
C LEU A 117 29.64 -13.71 8.99
N LEU A 118 30.83 -13.61 9.60
CA LEU A 118 31.75 -14.74 9.79
C LEU A 118 31.15 -15.80 10.73
N ASP A 119 30.63 -15.38 11.88
CA ASP A 119 30.04 -16.27 12.88
C ASP A 119 28.79 -16.98 12.33
N GLY A 120 28.02 -16.29 11.47
CA GLY A 120 26.89 -16.86 10.74
C GLY A 120 27.28 -17.74 9.55
N GLY A 121 28.58 -17.91 9.26
CA GLY A 121 29.06 -18.73 8.16
C GLY A 121 28.73 -18.19 6.76
N ILE A 122 28.34 -16.93 6.64
CA ILE A 122 27.96 -16.27 5.37
C ILE A 122 29.17 -15.74 4.62
N VAL A 123 30.17 -15.30 5.38
CA VAL A 123 31.46 -14.90 4.86
C VAL A 123 32.46 -15.94 5.32
N GLU A 124 33.34 -16.34 4.41
CA GLU A 124 34.52 -17.12 4.77
C GLU A 124 35.79 -16.37 4.41
N GLN A 125 36.81 -16.55 5.24
CA GLN A 125 38.14 -16.01 4.99
C GLN A 125 38.97 -17.06 4.25
N LEU A 126 39.59 -16.65 3.15
CA LEU A 126 40.43 -17.52 2.34
C LEU A 126 41.87 -17.49 2.86
N GLU A 127 42.54 -18.65 2.86
CA GLU A 127 43.96 -18.75 3.24
C GLU A 127 44.87 -18.02 2.23
N THR A 128 44.50 -18.07 0.95
CA THR A 128 45.16 -17.34 -0.13
C THR A 128 44.12 -16.62 -0.98
N PRO A 129 44.45 -15.46 -1.58
CA PRO A 129 43.54 -14.78 -2.48
C PRO A 129 43.05 -15.69 -3.62
N ASP A 130 41.78 -15.57 -4.00
CA ASP A 130 41.25 -16.28 -5.17
C ASP A 130 41.73 -15.67 -6.50
N ALA A 131 41.25 -16.21 -7.63
CA ALA A 131 41.61 -15.74 -8.97
C ALA A 131 41.25 -14.27 -9.24
N GLU A 132 40.34 -13.71 -8.45
CA GLU A 132 39.90 -12.32 -8.54
C GLU A 132 40.52 -11.42 -7.45
N GLY A 133 41.48 -11.96 -6.68
CA GLY A 133 42.19 -11.24 -5.63
C GLY A 133 41.38 -11.03 -4.35
N ARG A 134 40.28 -11.79 -4.16
CA ARG A 134 39.46 -11.71 -2.95
C ARG A 134 40.11 -12.51 -1.84
N ILE A 135 40.20 -11.93 -0.63
CA ILE A 135 40.71 -12.59 0.59
C ILE A 135 39.58 -13.09 1.51
N VAL A 136 38.36 -12.67 1.21
CA VAL A 136 37.11 -13.05 1.87
C VAL A 136 36.08 -13.22 0.77
N ARG A 137 35.22 -14.22 0.87
CA ARG A 137 34.14 -14.46 -0.10
C ARG A 137 32.83 -14.82 0.60
N LEU A 138 31.73 -14.69 -0.13
CA LEU A 138 30.42 -15.16 0.33
C LEU A 138 30.34 -16.68 0.12
N THR A 139 29.83 -17.40 1.13
CA THR A 139 29.70 -18.87 1.10
C THR A 139 28.45 -19.33 0.36
N VAL A 140 27.47 -18.44 0.21
CA VAL A 140 26.22 -18.70 -0.49
C VAL A 140 26.30 -18.09 -1.89
N ASP A 141 25.92 -18.87 -2.90
CA ASP A 141 25.57 -18.36 -4.23
C ASP A 141 24.27 -17.55 -4.05
N LEU A 142 24.42 -16.30 -3.61
CA LEU A 142 23.34 -15.32 -3.69
C LEU A 142 23.01 -15.24 -5.18
N GLN A 143 21.90 -15.85 -5.57
CA GLN A 143 21.40 -15.83 -6.95
C GLN A 143 21.56 -14.42 -7.51
N GLN A 144 22.03 -14.31 -8.75
CA GLN A 144 22.38 -13.02 -9.38
C GLN A 144 21.20 -12.02 -9.40
N ASP A 145 19.96 -12.49 -9.23
CA ASP A 145 18.74 -11.69 -9.15
C ASP A 145 18.24 -11.44 -7.71
N PHE A 146 18.89 -12.00 -6.69
CA PHE A 146 18.57 -11.74 -5.29
C PHE A 146 19.10 -10.36 -4.90
N ALA A 147 18.28 -9.36 -5.20
CA ALA A 147 18.63 -7.97 -4.96
C ALA A 147 18.93 -7.78 -3.45
N LEU A 148 20.22 -7.63 -3.14
CA LEU A 148 20.77 -7.25 -1.83
C LEU A 148 20.19 -5.92 -1.26
N ASN A 149 19.24 -5.30 -1.97
CA ASN A 149 18.50 -4.12 -1.57
C ASN A 149 17.24 -4.44 -0.74
N GLN A 150 16.79 -5.71 -0.63
CA GLN A 150 15.65 -6.10 0.21
C GLN A 150 15.99 -7.27 1.16
N PRO A 151 16.74 -7.04 2.25
CA PRO A 151 17.08 -8.08 3.24
C PRO A 151 15.87 -8.83 3.81
N LEU A 152 14.70 -8.18 3.84
CA LEU A 152 13.46 -8.76 4.34
C LEU A 152 12.80 -9.73 3.34
N SER A 153 13.19 -9.77 2.06
CA SER A 153 12.63 -10.74 1.11
C SER A 153 12.98 -12.18 1.48
N THR A 154 14.21 -12.43 1.96
CA THR A 154 14.57 -13.77 2.49
C THR A 154 13.75 -14.15 3.72
N PHE A 155 13.41 -13.17 4.56
CA PHE A 155 12.55 -13.38 5.71
C PHE A 155 11.12 -13.69 5.28
N ALA A 156 10.58 -12.99 4.26
CA ALA A 156 9.25 -13.26 3.73
C ALA A 156 9.12 -14.72 3.26
N LEU A 157 10.10 -15.23 2.51
CA LEU A 157 10.13 -16.63 2.07
C LEU A 157 10.04 -17.61 3.25
N ALA A 158 10.86 -17.41 4.29
CA ALA A 158 10.81 -18.24 5.49
C ALA A 158 9.51 -18.07 6.29
N ALA A 159 8.88 -16.89 6.23
CA ALA A 159 7.61 -16.64 6.89
C ALA A 159 6.43 -17.29 6.15
N PHE A 160 6.48 -17.44 4.82
CA PHE A 160 5.43 -18.16 4.07
C PHE A 160 5.32 -19.62 4.48
N GLU A 161 6.44 -20.27 4.84
CA GLU A 161 6.44 -21.65 5.35
C GLU A 161 5.69 -21.82 6.69
N LEU A 162 5.39 -20.72 7.39
CA LEU A 162 4.62 -20.73 8.65
C LEU A 162 3.12 -20.60 8.44
N LEU A 163 2.68 -20.27 7.22
CA LEU A 163 1.28 -20.09 6.89
C LEU A 163 0.62 -21.45 6.60
N ASP A 164 -0.66 -21.56 6.89
CA ASP A 164 -1.47 -22.75 6.57
C ASP A 164 -2.09 -22.59 5.17
N PRO A 165 -1.69 -23.39 4.17
CA PRO A 165 -2.24 -23.29 2.80
C PRO A 165 -3.73 -23.61 2.70
N GLU A 166 -4.28 -24.37 3.66
CA GLU A 166 -5.71 -24.70 3.70
C GLU A 166 -6.55 -23.61 4.39
N SER A 167 -5.90 -22.58 4.95
CA SER A 167 -6.60 -21.47 5.58
C SER A 167 -7.34 -20.62 4.54
N PRO A 168 -8.62 -20.27 4.77
CA PRO A 168 -9.35 -19.31 3.94
C PRO A 168 -8.67 -17.92 3.88
N SER A 169 -7.85 -17.57 4.87
CA SER A 169 -7.08 -16.32 4.90
C SER A 169 -5.70 -16.40 4.23
N TYR A 170 -5.30 -17.56 3.69
CA TYR A 170 -3.94 -17.81 3.22
C TYR A 170 -3.43 -16.72 2.27
N ALA A 171 -4.21 -16.34 1.26
CA ALA A 171 -3.85 -15.27 0.32
C ALA A 171 -3.63 -13.91 1.01
N LEU A 172 -4.49 -13.54 1.97
CA LEU A 172 -4.39 -12.28 2.72
C LEU A 172 -3.24 -12.31 3.74
N ASP A 173 -2.93 -13.47 4.28
CA ASP A 173 -1.81 -13.68 5.19
C ASP A 173 -0.47 -13.57 4.44
N MET A 174 -0.38 -14.09 3.20
CA MET A 174 0.76 -13.84 2.31
C MET A 174 0.94 -12.35 2.01
N VAL A 175 -0.15 -11.63 1.71
CA VAL A 175 -0.10 -10.16 1.55
C VAL A 175 0.43 -9.49 2.82
N SER A 176 -0.05 -9.89 3.99
CA SER A 176 0.35 -9.33 5.28
C SER A 176 1.85 -9.55 5.57
N VAL A 177 2.38 -10.73 5.23
CA VAL A 177 3.82 -11.02 5.29
C VAL A 177 4.59 -10.05 4.39
N VAL A 178 4.19 -9.89 3.12
CA VAL A 178 4.88 -8.98 2.19
C VAL A 178 4.79 -7.53 2.64
N GLU A 179 3.60 -7.04 3.01
CA GLU A 179 3.40 -5.67 3.52
C GLU A 179 4.29 -5.39 4.74
N SER A 180 4.51 -6.40 5.60
CA SER A 180 5.38 -6.25 6.78
C SER A 180 6.85 -5.99 6.44
N THR A 181 7.27 -6.37 5.23
CA THR A 181 8.64 -6.17 4.73
C THR A 181 8.87 -4.85 4.01
N LEU A 182 7.79 -4.17 3.62
CA LEU A 182 7.85 -2.91 2.88
C LEU A 182 8.07 -1.71 3.80
N ASP A 183 8.58 -0.62 3.22
CA ASP A 183 8.70 0.66 3.90
C ASP A 183 7.33 1.20 4.35
N ASP A 184 7.30 1.90 5.48
CA ASP A 184 6.06 2.44 6.03
C ASP A 184 5.54 3.64 5.22
N PRO A 185 4.33 3.57 4.64
CA PRO A 185 3.68 4.73 4.06
C PRO A 185 3.09 5.59 5.18
N ARG A 186 3.94 6.34 5.89
CA ARG A 186 3.61 7.03 7.16
C ARG A 186 2.32 7.84 7.13
N GLN A 187 2.00 8.48 6.01
CA GLN A 187 0.77 9.27 5.87
C GLN A 187 -0.49 8.40 5.82
N ILE A 188 -0.43 7.26 5.14
CA ILE A 188 -1.52 6.27 5.09
C ILE A 188 -1.73 5.67 6.49
N LEU A 189 -0.65 5.20 7.13
CA LEU A 189 -0.73 4.61 8.47
C LEU A 189 -1.24 5.61 9.52
N ALA A 190 -0.85 6.88 9.42
CA ALA A 190 -1.37 7.93 10.28
C ALA A 190 -2.86 8.18 10.06
N ALA A 191 -3.33 8.15 8.80
CA ALA A 191 -4.75 8.30 8.48
C ALA A 191 -5.58 7.12 9.00
N GLN A 192 -5.10 5.88 8.82
CA GLN A 192 -5.72 4.67 9.38
C GLN A 192 -5.81 4.73 10.91
N GLN A 193 -4.72 5.11 11.59
CA GLN A 193 -4.73 5.28 13.04
C GLN A 193 -5.70 6.38 13.50
N ASN A 194 -5.77 7.49 12.78
CA ASN A 194 -6.71 8.57 13.11
C ASN A 194 -8.17 8.12 12.96
N LYS A 195 -8.49 7.36 11.90
CA LYS A 195 -9.82 6.79 11.68
C LYS A 195 -10.20 5.82 12.81
N ALA A 196 -9.33 4.86 13.11
CA ALA A 196 -9.54 3.88 14.18
C ALA A 196 -9.72 4.57 15.55
N ARG A 197 -8.95 5.63 15.83
CA ARG A 197 -9.13 6.46 17.04
C ARG A 197 -10.47 7.17 17.04
N GLY A 198 -10.92 7.71 15.90
CA GLY A 198 -12.22 8.35 15.75
C GLY A 198 -13.38 7.40 16.05
N GLU A 199 -13.33 6.19 15.49
CA GLU A 199 -14.31 5.12 15.71
C GLU A 199 -14.30 4.67 17.18
N ALA A 200 -13.13 4.45 17.76
CA ALA A 200 -13.00 4.08 19.17
C ALA A 200 -13.55 5.17 20.12
N VAL A 201 -13.31 6.46 19.81
CA VAL A 201 -13.89 7.58 20.58
C VAL A 201 -15.42 7.56 20.50
N ALA A 202 -15.98 7.30 19.31
CA ALA A 202 -17.42 7.27 19.09
C ALA A 202 -18.07 6.10 19.85
N ALA A 203 -17.49 4.90 19.77
CA ALA A 203 -17.93 3.73 20.51
C ALA A 203 -17.86 3.96 22.03
N MET A 204 -16.72 4.42 22.55
CA MET A 204 -16.56 4.72 23.98
C MET A 204 -17.50 5.84 24.47
N LYS A 205 -17.92 6.77 23.60
CA LYS A 205 -18.96 7.76 23.92
C LYS A 205 -20.34 7.11 24.04
N ALA A 206 -20.67 6.18 23.15
CA ALA A 206 -21.93 5.44 23.19
C ALA A 206 -22.01 4.56 24.44
N ASP A 207 -20.90 3.94 24.84
CA ASP A 207 -20.78 3.08 26.02
C ASP A 207 -20.71 3.86 27.35
N GLY A 208 -20.68 5.20 27.31
CA GLY A 208 -20.64 6.04 28.50
C GLY A 208 -19.30 6.03 29.25
N VAL A 209 -18.19 5.69 28.60
CA VAL A 209 -16.85 5.66 29.22
C VAL A 209 -16.39 7.07 29.60
N GLU A 210 -15.86 7.20 30.82
CA GLU A 210 -15.37 8.45 31.37
C GLU A 210 -14.19 9.03 30.57
N TYR A 211 -14.06 10.36 30.57
CA TYR A 211 -13.07 11.04 29.72
C TYR A 211 -11.62 10.59 29.96
N GLU A 212 -11.21 10.44 31.22
CA GLU A 212 -9.85 10.03 31.57
C GLU A 212 -9.55 8.61 31.08
N GLU A 213 -10.48 7.68 31.29
CA GLU A 213 -10.37 6.30 30.83
C GLU A 213 -10.34 6.19 29.30
N ARG A 214 -11.11 7.04 28.59
CA ARG A 214 -11.01 7.13 27.11
C ARG A 214 -9.63 7.58 26.66
N MET A 215 -9.04 8.56 27.33
CA MET A 215 -7.71 9.07 26.95
C MET A 215 -6.61 8.02 27.16
N GLU A 216 -6.75 7.15 28.17
CA GLU A 216 -5.86 6.01 28.39
C GLU A 216 -6.02 4.97 27.27
N ARG A 217 -7.26 4.50 27.02
CA ARG A 217 -7.55 3.51 25.96
C ARG A 217 -7.12 3.98 24.57
N LEU A 218 -7.24 5.27 24.25
CA LEU A 218 -6.84 5.81 22.94
C LEU A 218 -5.33 5.80 22.68
N GLN A 219 -4.49 5.71 23.73
CA GLN A 219 -3.05 5.59 23.54
C GLN A 219 -2.67 4.24 22.95
N GLU A 220 -3.46 3.20 23.23
CA GLU A 220 -3.26 1.84 22.73
C GLU A 220 -3.79 1.66 21.31
N VAL A 221 -4.72 2.50 20.86
CA VAL A 221 -5.28 2.42 19.51
C VAL A 221 -4.23 2.77 18.44
N SER A 222 -3.96 1.80 17.58
CA SER A 222 -3.07 1.88 16.44
C SER A 222 -3.80 1.56 15.13
N TYR A 223 -3.06 1.58 14.01
CA TYR A 223 -3.54 1.04 12.74
C TYR A 223 -3.55 -0.52 12.79
N PRO A 224 -4.28 -1.20 11.90
CA PRO A 224 -4.33 -2.67 11.86
C PRO A 224 -2.96 -3.29 11.53
N LYS A 225 -2.60 -4.35 12.26
CA LYS A 225 -1.33 -5.07 12.10
C LYS A 225 -1.57 -6.59 12.06
N PRO A 226 -2.05 -7.13 10.94
CA PRO A 226 -2.27 -8.55 10.77
C PRO A 226 -0.99 -9.34 11.04
N LEU A 227 -1.13 -10.51 11.67
CA LEU A 227 -0.03 -11.42 12.00
C LEU A 227 1.09 -10.81 12.86
N GLU A 228 0.86 -9.69 13.57
CA GLU A 228 1.92 -8.97 14.31
C GLU A 228 2.74 -9.89 15.24
N GLU A 229 2.06 -10.70 16.05
CA GLU A 229 2.71 -11.61 17.00
C GLU A 229 3.54 -12.70 16.29
N LEU A 230 2.95 -13.36 15.29
CA LEU A 230 3.59 -14.42 14.50
C LEU A 230 4.83 -13.86 13.78
N LEU A 231 4.68 -12.72 13.11
CA LEU A 231 5.71 -12.09 12.33
C LEU A 231 6.88 -11.61 13.19
N PHE A 232 6.62 -10.95 14.32
CA PHE A 232 7.69 -10.53 15.22
C PHE A 232 8.40 -11.72 15.88
N HIS A 233 7.65 -12.79 16.21
CA HIS A 233 8.25 -14.02 16.72
C HIS A 233 9.19 -14.66 15.68
N ALA A 234 8.69 -14.87 14.46
CA ALA A 234 9.44 -15.42 13.35
C ALA A 234 10.69 -14.58 13.04
N TYR A 235 10.53 -13.26 12.97
CA TYR A 235 11.63 -12.33 12.74
C TYR A 235 12.71 -12.40 13.83
N GLY A 236 12.28 -12.52 15.09
CA GLY A 236 13.17 -12.67 16.24
C GLY A 236 14.02 -13.95 16.17
N LEU A 237 13.44 -15.05 15.69
CA LEU A 237 14.15 -16.32 15.44
C LEU A 237 15.07 -16.20 14.22
N TYR A 238 14.56 -15.68 13.11
CA TYR A 238 15.28 -15.55 11.85
C TYR A 238 16.54 -14.69 12.00
N ARG A 239 16.46 -13.59 12.75
CA ARG A 239 17.60 -12.70 13.03
C ARG A 239 18.75 -13.39 13.78
N LYS A 240 18.52 -14.51 14.47
CA LYS A 240 19.59 -15.27 15.15
C LYS A 240 20.55 -15.90 14.15
N SER A 241 20.03 -16.45 13.05
CA SER A 241 20.81 -17.04 11.96
C SER A 241 21.10 -16.05 10.82
N HIS A 242 20.32 -14.98 10.69
CA HIS A 242 20.45 -13.95 9.66
C HIS A 242 20.62 -12.54 10.26
N PRO A 243 21.76 -12.23 10.90
CA PRO A 243 21.93 -10.98 11.65
C PRO A 243 21.78 -9.70 10.82
N TRP A 244 21.99 -9.78 9.50
CA TRP A 244 21.89 -8.63 8.59
C TRP A 244 20.48 -8.08 8.44
N VAL A 245 19.48 -8.93 8.65
CA VAL A 245 18.08 -8.51 8.66
C VAL A 245 17.81 -7.55 9.83
N GLY A 246 18.62 -7.58 10.89
CA GLY A 246 18.48 -6.68 12.03
C GLY A 246 18.67 -5.18 11.72
N ASP A 247 19.23 -4.81 10.57
CA ASP A 247 19.27 -3.41 10.11
C ASP A 247 17.92 -2.91 9.57
N HIS A 248 17.00 -3.84 9.26
CA HIS A 248 15.71 -3.59 8.64
C HIS A 248 14.61 -4.06 9.59
N PRO A 249 14.02 -3.16 10.40
CA PRO A 249 12.96 -3.55 11.31
C PRO A 249 11.75 -4.00 10.51
N LEU A 250 11.15 -5.11 10.92
CA LEU A 250 9.86 -5.53 10.41
C LEU A 250 8.79 -4.54 10.86
N SER A 251 7.83 -4.25 9.98
CA SER A 251 6.74 -3.34 10.29
C SER A 251 5.42 -3.90 9.78
N PRO A 252 4.77 -4.80 10.54
CA PRO A 252 3.45 -5.30 10.22
C PRO A 252 2.45 -4.16 10.03
N LYS A 253 1.70 -4.20 8.94
CA LYS A 253 0.72 -3.19 8.52
C LYS A 253 -0.27 -3.80 7.53
N SER A 254 -1.41 -3.14 7.35
CA SER A 254 -2.47 -3.54 6.43
C SER A 254 -2.89 -2.35 5.59
N VAL A 255 -2.47 -2.28 4.33
CA VAL A 255 -2.94 -1.27 3.37
C VAL A 255 -3.64 -1.98 2.23
N ILE A 256 -2.96 -2.90 1.54
CA ILE A 256 -3.57 -3.73 0.49
C ILE A 256 -4.62 -4.63 1.10
N ARG A 257 -4.30 -5.29 2.22
CA ARG A 257 -5.26 -6.18 2.88
C ARG A 257 -6.51 -5.42 3.32
N ASP A 258 -6.37 -4.23 3.90
CA ASP A 258 -7.49 -3.35 4.28
C ASP A 258 -8.31 -2.90 3.05
N MET A 259 -7.66 -2.54 1.94
CA MET A 259 -8.35 -2.22 0.67
C MET A 259 -9.14 -3.42 0.15
N TYR A 260 -8.55 -4.62 0.17
CA TYR A 260 -9.18 -5.84 -0.30
C TYR A 260 -10.32 -6.29 0.62
N GLU A 261 -10.07 -6.33 1.93
CA GLU A 261 -11.04 -6.67 2.99
C GLU A 261 -12.18 -5.68 3.11
N ARG A 262 -12.09 -4.49 2.53
CA ARG A 262 -13.21 -3.53 2.44
C ARG A 262 -13.77 -3.36 1.04
N ALA A 263 -13.23 -4.13 0.08
CA ALA A 263 -13.62 -4.06 -1.32
C ALA A 263 -13.51 -2.64 -1.92
N MET A 264 -12.58 -1.83 -1.43
CA MET A 264 -12.43 -0.43 -1.84
C MET A 264 -11.67 -0.30 -3.15
N THR A 265 -12.18 0.55 -4.03
CA THR A 265 -11.40 1.12 -5.15
C THR A 265 -10.35 2.10 -4.64
N PHE A 266 -9.42 2.50 -5.51
CA PHE A 266 -8.42 3.53 -5.20
C PHE A 266 -9.08 4.82 -4.69
N THR A 267 -10.09 5.34 -5.42
CA THR A 267 -10.78 6.58 -5.08
C THR A 267 -11.59 6.48 -3.78
N GLU A 268 -12.20 5.33 -3.51
CA GLU A 268 -12.91 5.10 -2.25
C GLU A 268 -11.93 5.03 -1.09
N PHE A 269 -10.79 4.35 -1.24
CA PHE A 269 -9.77 4.28 -0.19
C PHE A 269 -9.19 5.66 0.12
N THR A 270 -8.89 6.46 -0.92
CA THR A 270 -8.38 7.82 -0.72
C THR A 270 -9.41 8.73 -0.06
N SER A 271 -10.69 8.58 -0.41
CA SER A 271 -11.79 9.33 0.20
C SER A 271 -12.06 8.89 1.64
N PHE A 272 -12.07 7.58 1.90
CA PHE A 272 -12.40 7.00 3.20
C PHE A 272 -11.42 7.41 4.32
N TYR A 273 -10.14 7.57 3.95
CA TYR A 273 -9.05 8.00 4.83
C TYR A 273 -8.64 9.47 4.67
N ASP A 274 -9.39 10.28 3.92
CA ASP A 274 -9.09 11.70 3.68
C ASP A 274 -7.69 11.96 3.08
N LEU A 275 -7.25 11.09 2.17
CA LEU A 275 -5.90 11.06 1.57
C LEU A 275 -5.78 11.81 0.23
N ALA A 276 -6.76 12.64 -0.15
CA ALA A 276 -6.81 13.36 -1.43
C ALA A 276 -5.56 14.20 -1.76
N ARG A 277 -4.81 14.65 -0.75
CA ARG A 277 -3.56 15.43 -0.95
C ARG A 277 -2.31 14.55 -1.09
N THR A 278 -2.47 13.24 -0.96
CA THR A 278 -1.40 12.26 -0.80
C THR A 278 -1.62 11.03 -1.68
N GLU A 279 -2.49 11.14 -2.68
CA GLU A 279 -2.82 10.07 -3.63
C GLU A 279 -1.58 9.46 -4.30
N GLY A 280 -0.62 10.30 -4.71
CA GLY A 280 0.64 9.81 -5.28
C GLY A 280 1.48 8.95 -4.31
N ILE A 281 1.33 9.14 -3.00
CA ILE A 281 1.99 8.27 -2.00
C ILE A 281 1.26 6.93 -1.88
N VAL A 282 -0.07 6.93 -1.97
CA VAL A 282 -0.89 5.71 -2.03
C VAL A 282 -0.49 4.91 -3.26
N LEU A 283 -0.55 5.52 -4.44
CA LEU A 283 -0.23 4.87 -5.70
C LEU A 283 1.19 4.29 -5.71
N ARG A 284 2.20 5.08 -5.27
CA ARG A 284 3.59 4.60 -5.18
C ARG A 284 3.73 3.41 -4.23
N TYR A 285 3.00 3.40 -3.12
CA TYR A 285 3.02 2.28 -2.20
C TYR A 285 2.38 1.03 -2.84
N LEU A 286 1.21 1.17 -3.46
CA LEU A 286 0.52 0.08 -4.14
C LEU A 286 1.36 -0.51 -5.28
N ALA A 287 1.99 0.33 -6.10
CA ALA A 287 2.90 -0.11 -7.16
C ALA A 287 4.12 -0.87 -6.59
N SER A 288 4.72 -0.36 -5.51
CA SER A 288 5.86 -1.03 -4.85
C SER A 288 5.46 -2.38 -4.27
N ALA A 289 4.26 -2.46 -3.71
CA ALA A 289 3.74 -3.66 -3.10
C ALA A 289 3.28 -4.70 -4.13
N PHE A 290 2.65 -4.28 -5.23
CA PHE A 290 2.39 -5.12 -6.40
C PHE A 290 3.66 -5.79 -6.88
N LYS A 291 4.71 -5.01 -7.11
CA LYS A 291 6.00 -5.54 -7.55
C LYS A 291 6.58 -6.56 -6.56
N ALA A 292 6.49 -6.27 -5.27
CA ALA A 292 6.97 -7.17 -4.23
C ALA A 292 6.17 -8.48 -4.17
N LEU A 293 4.83 -8.42 -4.28
CA LEU A 293 3.97 -9.60 -4.30
C LEU A 293 4.23 -10.48 -5.53
N ASP A 294 4.41 -9.85 -6.69
CA ASP A 294 4.60 -10.56 -7.95
C ASP A 294 5.97 -11.26 -8.03
N HIS A 295 7.06 -10.58 -7.61
CA HIS A 295 8.44 -11.05 -7.77
C HIS A 295 9.00 -11.81 -6.58
N ASN A 296 8.60 -11.46 -5.34
CA ASN A 296 9.23 -12.04 -4.14
C ASN A 296 8.54 -13.34 -3.69
N VAL A 297 7.37 -13.65 -4.24
CA VAL A 297 6.61 -14.86 -3.90
C VAL A 297 6.85 -15.94 -4.94
N PRO A 298 7.38 -17.12 -4.56
CA PRO A 298 7.54 -18.25 -5.46
C PRO A 298 6.21 -18.74 -6.03
N ASP A 299 6.19 -19.09 -7.32
CA ASP A 299 4.97 -19.50 -8.03
C ASP A 299 4.30 -20.75 -7.42
N ASP A 300 5.09 -21.66 -6.83
CA ASP A 300 4.59 -22.86 -6.18
C ASP A 300 3.82 -22.59 -4.86
N LEU A 301 4.02 -21.41 -4.27
CA LEU A 301 3.30 -20.98 -3.07
C LEU A 301 2.06 -20.13 -3.39
N LYS A 302 1.87 -19.72 -4.65
CA LYS A 302 0.73 -18.89 -5.07
C LYS A 302 -0.52 -19.77 -5.21
N SER A 303 -1.51 -19.55 -4.36
CA SER A 303 -2.85 -20.11 -4.56
C SER A 303 -3.61 -19.35 -5.66
N GLU A 304 -4.68 -19.93 -6.21
CA GLU A 304 -5.51 -19.26 -7.22
C GLU A 304 -6.06 -17.91 -6.71
N ASP A 305 -6.49 -17.85 -5.45
CA ASP A 305 -6.99 -16.64 -4.79
C ASP A 305 -5.89 -15.57 -4.62
N PHE A 306 -4.65 -16.00 -4.38
CA PHE A 306 -3.51 -15.08 -4.25
C PHE A 306 -3.12 -14.49 -5.60
N GLU A 307 -3.07 -15.31 -6.65
CA GLU A 307 -2.84 -14.84 -8.00
C GLU A 307 -3.97 -13.92 -8.50
N ASP A 308 -5.23 -14.21 -8.14
CA ASP A 308 -6.39 -13.32 -8.36
C ASP A 308 -6.13 -11.94 -7.72
N LEU A 309 -5.68 -11.92 -6.47
CA LEU A 309 -5.37 -10.69 -5.74
C LEU A 309 -4.23 -9.91 -6.40
N ILE A 310 -3.15 -10.57 -6.83
CA ILE A 310 -2.06 -9.93 -7.58
C ILE A 310 -2.59 -9.32 -8.88
N ALA A 311 -3.40 -10.06 -9.63
CA ALA A 311 -3.98 -9.58 -10.88
C ALA A 311 -4.86 -8.34 -10.67
N TRP A 312 -5.70 -8.35 -9.63
CA TRP A 312 -6.52 -7.20 -9.22
C TRP A 312 -5.67 -5.99 -8.86
N LEU A 313 -4.65 -6.17 -8.01
CA LEU A 313 -3.79 -5.07 -7.58
C LEU A 313 -3.02 -4.47 -8.76
N GLY A 314 -2.48 -5.31 -9.64
CA GLY A 314 -1.80 -4.86 -10.85
C GLY A 314 -2.73 -4.08 -11.78
N GLU A 315 -3.98 -4.52 -11.92
CA GLU A 315 -4.98 -3.83 -12.73
C GLU A 315 -5.39 -2.48 -12.13
N MET A 316 -5.59 -2.42 -10.81
CA MET A 316 -5.87 -1.17 -10.11
C MET A 316 -4.74 -0.15 -10.32
N VAL A 317 -3.48 -0.57 -10.19
CA VAL A 317 -2.35 0.36 -10.39
C VAL A 317 -2.28 0.82 -11.86
N ARG A 318 -2.53 -0.06 -12.84
CA ARG A 318 -2.59 0.32 -14.27
C ARG A 318 -3.67 1.35 -14.58
N GLN A 319 -4.85 1.21 -13.99
CA GLN A 319 -5.99 2.09 -14.26
C GLN A 319 -5.78 3.51 -13.71
N VAL A 320 -5.07 3.64 -12.58
CA VAL A 320 -4.84 4.94 -11.94
C VAL A 320 -3.69 5.69 -12.62
N ASP A 321 -2.64 4.98 -13.05
CA ASP A 321 -1.51 5.57 -13.77
C ASP A 321 -0.83 4.52 -14.65
N SER A 322 -1.13 4.58 -15.95
CA SER A 322 -0.49 3.71 -16.95
C SER A 322 1.02 4.00 -17.08
N SER A 323 1.43 5.27 -16.90
CA SER A 323 2.82 5.69 -17.13
C SER A 323 3.84 5.06 -16.16
N LEU A 324 3.48 4.86 -14.89
CA LEU A 324 4.39 4.29 -13.88
C LEU A 324 4.66 2.79 -14.05
N LEU A 325 3.68 2.05 -14.57
CA LEU A 325 3.84 0.61 -14.86
C LEU A 325 4.52 0.38 -16.20
N ASP A 326 4.26 1.23 -17.19
CA ASP A 326 4.87 1.12 -18.51
C ASP A 326 6.38 1.48 -18.48
N GLU A 327 6.78 2.46 -17.66
CA GLU A 327 8.20 2.70 -17.36
C GLU A 327 8.89 1.44 -16.78
N TRP A 328 8.14 0.62 -16.04
CA TRP A 328 8.65 -0.60 -15.45
C TRP A 328 8.66 -1.79 -16.42
N GLU A 329 7.63 -2.00 -17.23
CA GLU A 329 7.63 -3.03 -18.29
C GLU A 329 8.78 -2.81 -19.28
N GLN A 330 9.07 -1.54 -19.63
CA GLN A 330 10.22 -1.16 -20.45
C GLN A 330 11.58 -1.46 -19.80
N LEU A 331 11.69 -1.33 -18.47
CA LEU A 331 12.92 -1.64 -17.73
C LEU A 331 13.11 -3.15 -17.53
N ALA A 332 12.03 -3.92 -17.43
CA ALA A 332 12.06 -5.37 -17.31
C ALA A 332 12.38 -6.06 -18.65
N ASN A 333 11.86 -5.51 -19.77
CA ASN A 333 12.09 -5.99 -21.13
C ASN A 333 12.77 -4.92 -22.00
N PRO A 334 14.04 -4.57 -21.74
CA PRO A 334 14.75 -3.55 -22.51
C PRO A 334 15.04 -4.05 -23.93
N GLY A 335 14.11 -3.83 -24.86
CA GLY A 335 14.30 -4.10 -26.28
C GLY A 335 13.06 -4.51 -27.09
N GLU A 336 11.89 -4.74 -26.46
CA GLU A 336 10.71 -5.19 -27.20
C GLU A 336 9.88 -4.06 -27.83
N GLU A 337 9.99 -2.81 -27.34
CA GLU A 337 9.19 -1.66 -27.81
C GLU A 337 9.96 -0.34 -27.86
N SER A 338 9.58 0.53 -28.80
CA SER A 338 10.06 1.92 -28.82
C SER A 338 9.34 2.77 -27.76
N PRO A 339 9.98 3.85 -27.25
CA PRO A 339 9.33 4.77 -26.31
C PRO A 339 8.03 5.40 -26.83
N GLU A 340 7.89 5.56 -28.16
CA GLU A 340 6.68 6.07 -28.78
C GLU A 340 5.54 5.02 -28.77
N GLU A 341 5.84 3.75 -29.06
CA GLU A 341 4.86 2.65 -29.00
C GLU A 341 4.41 2.34 -27.57
N ALA A 342 5.31 2.48 -26.59
CA ALA A 342 4.97 2.30 -25.19
C ALA A 342 4.11 3.46 -24.64
N GLN A 343 4.36 4.70 -25.08
CA GLN A 343 3.51 5.84 -24.75
C GLN A 343 2.12 5.74 -25.41
N GLU A 344 2.03 5.32 -26.68
CA GLU A 344 0.73 5.09 -27.35
C GLU A 344 -0.09 3.97 -26.70
N ARG A 345 0.58 3.00 -26.07
CA ARG A 345 -0.04 1.93 -25.30
C ARG A 345 -0.47 2.39 -23.91
N ALA A 346 0.33 3.25 -23.27
CA ALA A 346 0.00 3.91 -22.00
C ALA A 346 -1.26 4.77 -22.10
N ASP A 347 -1.44 5.46 -23.24
CA ASP A 347 -2.59 6.32 -23.51
C ASP A 347 -3.87 5.50 -23.80
N GLN A 348 -3.76 4.19 -24.06
CA GLN A 348 -4.90 3.28 -24.18
C GLN A 348 -5.17 2.60 -22.83
N VAL A 349 -5.96 3.26 -21.97
CA VAL A 349 -6.55 2.59 -20.79
C VAL A 349 -7.33 1.38 -21.32
N LYS A 350 -6.80 0.18 -21.05
CA LYS A 350 -7.46 -1.06 -21.48
C LYS A 350 -8.80 -1.17 -20.74
N PRO A 351 -9.84 -1.70 -21.41
CA PRO A 351 -11.12 -1.96 -20.74
C PRO A 351 -10.89 -2.86 -19.52
N VAL A 352 -11.53 -2.57 -18.39
CA VAL A 352 -11.33 -3.33 -17.15
C VAL A 352 -11.72 -4.80 -17.31
N THR A 353 -12.65 -5.08 -18.23
CA THR A 353 -13.09 -6.42 -18.59
C THR A 353 -12.07 -7.19 -19.45
N ALA A 354 -11.05 -6.53 -20.01
CA ALA A 354 -10.01 -7.17 -20.81
C ALA A 354 -9.18 -8.17 -19.98
N ASN A 355 -9.03 -7.91 -18.68
CA ASN A 355 -8.46 -8.85 -17.73
C ASN A 355 -9.60 -9.51 -16.91
N ALA A 356 -10.19 -10.57 -17.48
CA ALA A 356 -11.31 -11.28 -16.85
C ALA A 356 -11.02 -11.76 -15.41
N ARG A 357 -9.75 -12.04 -15.08
CA ARG A 357 -9.33 -12.44 -13.73
C ARG A 357 -9.42 -11.28 -12.74
N ALA A 358 -8.80 -10.15 -13.08
CA ALA A 358 -8.89 -8.94 -12.26
C ALA A 358 -10.33 -8.43 -12.15
N PHE A 359 -11.10 -8.49 -13.24
CA PHE A 359 -12.51 -8.08 -13.26
C PHE A 359 -13.37 -8.96 -12.33
N ARG A 360 -13.13 -10.27 -12.30
CA ARG A 360 -13.79 -11.20 -11.36
C ARG A 360 -13.57 -10.82 -9.91
N VAL A 361 -12.37 -10.33 -9.55
CA VAL A 361 -12.10 -9.81 -8.21
C VAL A 361 -12.85 -8.51 -7.94
N LEU A 362 -12.95 -7.59 -8.92
CA LEU A 362 -13.75 -6.37 -8.77
C LEU A 362 -15.22 -6.69 -8.51
N VAL A 363 -15.78 -7.66 -9.24
CA VAL A 363 -17.15 -8.15 -9.04
C VAL A 363 -17.33 -8.77 -7.66
N ARG A 364 -16.41 -9.66 -7.24
CA ARG A 364 -16.40 -10.30 -5.91
C ARG A 364 -16.40 -9.24 -4.80
N ASN A 365 -15.50 -8.26 -4.90
CA ASN A 365 -15.37 -7.17 -3.95
C ASN A 365 -16.66 -6.34 -3.88
N ALA A 366 -17.18 -5.88 -5.02
CA ALA A 366 -18.38 -5.05 -5.05
C ALA A 366 -19.64 -5.79 -4.55
N MET A 367 -19.77 -7.10 -4.80
CA MET A 367 -20.85 -7.91 -4.21
C MET A 367 -20.67 -8.05 -2.70
N PHE A 368 -19.47 -8.36 -2.22
CA PHE A 368 -19.22 -8.54 -0.80
C PHE A 368 -19.36 -7.25 0.00
N ARG A 369 -19.06 -6.09 -0.60
CA ARG A 369 -19.32 -4.79 0.02
C ARG A 369 -20.78 -4.61 0.43
N ARG A 370 -21.72 -5.15 -0.36
CA ARG A 370 -23.15 -5.13 -0.03
C ARG A 370 -23.46 -6.05 1.15
N VAL A 371 -22.83 -7.22 1.22
CA VAL A 371 -22.93 -8.13 2.38
C VAL A 371 -22.45 -7.44 3.66
N GLU A 372 -21.32 -6.72 3.61
CA GLU A 372 -20.80 -5.97 4.76
C GLU A 372 -21.75 -4.88 5.24
N LEU A 373 -22.32 -4.12 4.30
CA LEU A 373 -23.28 -3.07 4.64
C LEU A 373 -24.58 -3.66 5.19
N ALA A 374 -25.03 -4.79 4.64
CA ALA A 374 -26.20 -5.51 5.13
C ALA A 374 -25.99 -6.04 6.55
N ALA A 375 -24.82 -6.64 6.83
CA ALA A 375 -24.47 -7.15 8.17
C ALA A 375 -24.35 -6.03 9.22
N LEU A 376 -23.99 -4.81 8.79
CA LEU A 376 -23.91 -3.63 9.64
C LEU A 376 -25.24 -2.86 9.75
N ASP A 377 -26.32 -3.37 9.16
CA ASP A 377 -27.63 -2.72 9.09
C ASP A 377 -27.59 -1.30 8.48
N LYS A 378 -26.72 -1.11 7.49
CA LYS A 378 -26.50 0.18 6.80
C LYS A 378 -27.34 0.28 5.53
N VAL A 379 -28.66 0.10 5.67
CA VAL A 379 -29.61 0.09 4.55
C VAL A 379 -29.64 1.40 3.75
N ALA A 380 -29.35 2.53 4.38
CA ALA A 380 -29.22 3.82 3.67
C ALA A 380 -28.03 3.84 2.70
N GLU A 381 -26.86 3.34 3.12
CA GLU A 381 -25.68 3.24 2.25
C GLU A 381 -25.91 2.24 1.10
N LEU A 382 -26.65 1.15 1.36
CA LEU A 382 -27.07 0.19 0.33
C LEU A 382 -28.02 0.82 -0.70
N GLY A 383 -29.00 1.60 -0.22
CA GLY A 383 -29.93 2.33 -1.09
C GLY A 383 -29.25 3.38 -1.96
N GLU A 384 -28.20 4.04 -1.44
CA GLU A 384 -27.37 4.96 -2.23
C GLU A 384 -26.57 4.22 -3.33
N LEU A 385 -26.05 3.02 -3.04
CA LEU A 385 -25.29 2.22 -4.00
C LEU A 385 -26.16 1.61 -5.10
N ASP A 386 -27.35 1.12 -4.75
CA ASP A 386 -28.19 0.31 -5.64
C ASP A 386 -29.46 1.04 -6.12
N GLY A 387 -29.62 2.32 -5.76
CA GLY A 387 -30.79 3.12 -6.12
C GLY A 387 -31.08 3.19 -7.62
N GLU A 388 -30.04 3.23 -8.46
CA GLU A 388 -30.19 3.18 -9.93
C GLU A 388 -30.79 1.86 -10.44
N SER A 389 -30.66 0.78 -9.66
CA SER A 389 -31.23 -0.55 -9.93
C SER A 389 -32.66 -0.70 -9.40
N GLY A 390 -33.21 0.33 -8.75
CA GLY A 390 -34.50 0.27 -8.07
C GLY A 390 -34.48 -0.48 -6.74
N TRP A 391 -33.30 -0.59 -6.12
CA TRP A 391 -33.09 -1.09 -4.76
C TRP A 391 -32.73 0.09 -3.86
N ASP A 392 -33.76 0.75 -3.33
CA ASP A 392 -33.63 1.85 -2.40
C ASP A 392 -33.54 1.36 -0.94
N GLU A 393 -33.41 2.31 0.00
CA GLU A 393 -33.29 2.03 1.43
C GLU A 393 -34.47 1.18 1.96
N GLU A 394 -35.70 1.48 1.54
CA GLU A 394 -36.91 0.78 1.98
C GLU A 394 -36.89 -0.68 1.53
N ARG A 395 -36.58 -0.92 0.24
CA ARG A 395 -36.55 -2.28 -0.31
C ARG A 395 -35.42 -3.14 0.27
N TRP A 396 -34.26 -2.55 0.52
CA TRP A 396 -33.17 -3.23 1.24
C TRP A 396 -33.56 -3.55 2.68
N GLY A 397 -34.22 -2.62 3.37
CA GLY A 397 -34.75 -2.84 4.72
C GLY A 397 -35.73 -4.00 4.78
N GLU A 398 -36.74 -4.03 3.91
CA GLU A 398 -37.73 -5.12 3.87
C GLU A 398 -37.08 -6.50 3.62
N ALA A 399 -36.11 -6.57 2.71
CA ALA A 399 -35.42 -7.81 2.39
C ALA A 399 -34.55 -8.30 3.56
N MET A 400 -33.83 -7.40 4.22
CA MET A 400 -32.98 -7.76 5.36
C MET A 400 -33.78 -8.05 6.62
N ASP A 401 -34.90 -7.35 6.87
CA ASP A 401 -35.82 -7.66 7.96
C ASP A 401 -36.28 -9.13 7.90
N ALA A 402 -36.62 -9.61 6.69
CA ALA A 402 -37.01 -11.00 6.49
C ALA A 402 -35.86 -12.01 6.73
N TYR A 403 -34.61 -11.64 6.45
CA TYR A 403 -33.44 -12.45 6.84
C TYR A 403 -33.27 -12.48 8.37
N TRP A 404 -33.41 -11.32 9.03
CA TRP A 404 -33.26 -11.20 10.48
C TRP A 404 -34.39 -11.86 11.28
N GLU A 405 -35.55 -12.13 10.67
CA GLU A 405 -36.59 -12.97 11.26
C GLU A 405 -36.14 -14.44 11.42
N GLU A 406 -35.21 -14.90 10.58
CA GLU A 406 -34.74 -16.29 10.53
C GLU A 406 -33.36 -16.48 11.19
N TYR A 407 -32.44 -15.53 10.99
CA TYR A 407 -31.05 -15.61 11.44
C TYR A 407 -30.65 -14.43 12.33
N GLU A 408 -29.84 -14.68 13.36
CA GLU A 408 -29.42 -13.64 14.33
C GLU A 408 -28.16 -12.86 13.91
N ASP A 409 -27.38 -13.39 12.96
CA ASP A 409 -26.10 -12.80 12.52
C ASP A 409 -25.89 -13.01 11.02
N LEU A 410 -25.02 -12.20 10.41
CA LEU A 410 -24.58 -12.33 9.02
C LEU A 410 -23.04 -12.32 8.99
N GLY A 411 -22.45 -13.46 8.65
CA GLY A 411 -21.00 -13.62 8.61
C GLY A 411 -20.34 -12.72 7.57
N THR A 412 -19.32 -11.98 7.99
CA THR A 412 -18.49 -11.12 7.12
C THR A 412 -17.00 -11.47 7.18
N GLY A 413 -16.65 -12.56 7.87
CA GLY A 413 -15.28 -13.04 8.02
C GLY A 413 -14.70 -13.69 6.75
N PRO A 414 -13.46 -14.23 6.82
CA PRO A 414 -12.80 -14.89 5.68
C PRO A 414 -13.63 -16.00 5.03
N ASP A 415 -14.34 -16.80 5.84
CA ASP A 415 -15.20 -17.87 5.35
C ASP A 415 -16.36 -17.34 4.49
N ALA A 416 -16.91 -16.18 4.84
CA ALA A 416 -18.00 -15.53 4.10
C ALA A 416 -17.56 -15.04 2.70
N ARG A 417 -16.25 -14.80 2.53
CA ARG A 417 -15.63 -14.42 1.25
C ARG A 417 -15.20 -15.62 0.41
N GLY A 418 -15.36 -16.83 0.93
CA GLY A 418 -14.90 -18.04 0.28
C GLY A 418 -15.52 -18.24 -1.11
N PRO A 419 -14.80 -18.87 -2.05
CA PRO A 419 -15.26 -19.03 -3.44
C PRO A 419 -16.55 -19.83 -3.58
N LYS A 420 -16.96 -20.57 -2.54
CA LYS A 420 -18.22 -21.35 -2.51
C LYS A 420 -19.47 -20.48 -2.38
N LEU A 421 -19.34 -19.25 -1.88
CA LEU A 421 -20.47 -18.35 -1.62
C LEU A 421 -20.69 -17.33 -2.74
N LEU A 422 -19.86 -17.35 -3.78
CA LEU A 422 -20.01 -16.48 -4.95
C LEU A 422 -20.09 -17.32 -6.22
N SER A 423 -21.23 -17.26 -6.90
CA SER A 423 -21.42 -17.85 -8.22
C SER A 423 -21.43 -16.77 -9.29
N ILE A 424 -20.63 -16.94 -10.34
CA ILE A 424 -20.56 -16.03 -11.50
C ILE A 424 -20.82 -16.84 -12.76
N GLU A 425 -21.90 -16.51 -13.46
CA GLU A 425 -22.25 -17.05 -14.78
C GLU A 425 -21.98 -15.98 -15.85
N GLU A 426 -21.02 -16.24 -16.72
CA GLU A 426 -20.69 -15.34 -17.83
C GLU A 426 -21.72 -15.48 -18.96
N GLN A 427 -22.31 -14.37 -19.42
CA GLN A 427 -23.21 -14.35 -20.57
C GLN A 427 -22.68 -13.45 -21.70
N PRO A 428 -21.69 -13.91 -22.48
CA PRO A 428 -21.04 -13.12 -23.52
C PRO A 428 -22.01 -12.58 -24.59
N GLN A 429 -23.08 -13.33 -24.88
CA GLN A 429 -24.09 -12.95 -25.88
C GLN A 429 -24.91 -11.72 -25.47
N HIS A 430 -24.98 -11.46 -24.17
CA HIS A 430 -25.72 -10.35 -23.58
C HIS A 430 -24.81 -9.24 -23.07
N GLY A 431 -23.49 -9.42 -23.12
CA GLY A 431 -22.52 -8.44 -22.62
C GLY A 431 -22.62 -8.23 -21.11
N LEU A 432 -23.05 -9.25 -20.35
CA LEU A 432 -23.22 -9.17 -18.90
C LEU A 432 -22.77 -10.44 -18.19
N TRP A 433 -22.48 -10.34 -16.91
CA TRP A 433 -22.33 -11.50 -16.00
C TRP A 433 -23.50 -11.55 -15.04
N ARG A 434 -24.03 -12.74 -14.77
CA ARG A 434 -25.00 -12.97 -13.69
C ARG A 434 -24.27 -13.47 -12.46
N VAL A 435 -24.54 -12.82 -11.34
CA VAL A 435 -23.78 -13.04 -10.11
C VAL A 435 -24.75 -13.29 -8.97
N ARG A 436 -24.46 -14.32 -8.16
CA ARG A 436 -25.15 -14.59 -6.91
C ARG A 436 -24.13 -14.65 -5.79
N GLN A 437 -24.28 -13.76 -4.82
CA GLN A 437 -23.55 -13.78 -3.56
C GLN A 437 -24.47 -14.36 -2.49
N THR A 438 -24.17 -15.57 -2.05
CA THR A 438 -24.87 -16.25 -0.95
C THR A 438 -24.38 -15.70 0.39
N PHE A 439 -25.30 -15.57 1.35
CA PHE A 439 -25.01 -15.14 2.70
C PHE A 439 -24.42 -16.28 3.53
N ALA A 440 -23.45 -15.93 4.38
CA ALA A 440 -22.88 -16.83 5.37
C ALA A 440 -23.72 -16.72 6.65
N ASP A 441 -24.80 -17.47 6.70
CA ASP A 441 -25.67 -17.56 7.87
C ASP A 441 -25.01 -18.42 8.98
N PRO A 442 -25.41 -18.23 10.26
CA PRO A 442 -24.80 -18.93 11.39
C PRO A 442 -25.08 -20.44 11.42
N ASN A 443 -26.09 -20.93 10.71
CA ASN A 443 -26.48 -22.33 10.69
C ASN A 443 -25.82 -23.11 9.54
N GLY A 444 -25.28 -22.41 8.54
CA GLY A 444 -24.72 -22.97 7.31
C GLY A 444 -25.77 -23.45 6.32
N ASP A 445 -26.98 -22.88 6.36
CA ASP A 445 -28.10 -23.25 5.50
C ASP A 445 -27.95 -22.71 4.07
N HIS A 446 -27.27 -21.56 3.92
CA HIS A 446 -26.88 -20.95 2.65
C HIS A 446 -28.03 -20.71 1.66
N ASP A 447 -29.20 -20.39 2.19
CA ASP A 447 -30.47 -20.18 1.50
C ASP A 447 -30.73 -18.71 1.15
N TRP A 448 -30.11 -17.74 1.80
CA TRP A 448 -30.25 -16.32 1.48
C TRP A 448 -29.10 -15.75 0.63
N GLY A 449 -29.34 -14.66 -0.09
CA GLY A 449 -28.29 -13.97 -0.83
C GLY A 449 -28.76 -12.83 -1.74
N ILE A 450 -27.81 -12.28 -2.49
CA ILE A 450 -27.98 -11.17 -3.44
C ILE A 450 -27.74 -11.70 -4.86
N SER A 451 -28.75 -11.57 -5.73
CA SER A 451 -28.63 -11.75 -7.18
C SER A 451 -28.42 -10.40 -7.85
N ALA A 452 -27.49 -10.35 -8.80
CA ALA A 452 -27.21 -9.14 -9.57
C ALA A 452 -26.77 -9.46 -11.01
N GLU A 453 -26.89 -8.46 -11.87
CA GLU A 453 -26.31 -8.45 -13.22
C GLU A 453 -25.18 -7.43 -13.28
N VAL A 454 -24.04 -7.80 -13.87
CA VAL A 454 -22.88 -6.93 -14.06
C VAL A 454 -22.83 -6.50 -15.52
N ASP A 455 -22.93 -5.19 -15.76
CA ASP A 455 -22.91 -4.60 -17.10
C ASP A 455 -21.46 -4.39 -17.56
N LEU A 456 -20.98 -5.18 -18.53
CA LEU A 456 -19.56 -5.15 -18.94
C LEU A 456 -19.18 -3.84 -19.61
N ALA A 457 -20.07 -3.28 -20.45
CA ALA A 457 -19.80 -2.04 -21.18
C ALA A 457 -19.77 -0.84 -20.22
N ALA A 458 -20.74 -0.76 -19.31
CA ALA A 458 -20.73 0.29 -18.28
C ALA A 458 -19.51 0.14 -17.35
N SER A 459 -19.11 -1.11 -17.04
CA SER A 459 -17.92 -1.35 -16.22
C SER A 459 -16.63 -0.88 -16.87
N ASP A 460 -16.51 -1.07 -18.19
CA ASP A 460 -15.38 -0.55 -18.97
C ASP A 460 -15.35 0.98 -19.02
N GLU A 461 -16.51 1.63 -19.14
CA GLU A 461 -16.62 3.09 -19.13
C GLU A 461 -16.28 3.70 -17.75
N GLU A 462 -16.69 3.04 -16.66
CA GLU A 462 -16.52 3.57 -15.30
C GLU A 462 -15.24 3.13 -14.60
N GLY A 463 -14.49 2.18 -15.16
CA GLY A 463 -13.26 1.68 -14.53
C GLY A 463 -13.52 0.79 -13.29
N ARG A 464 -14.75 0.32 -13.08
CA ARG A 464 -15.17 -0.45 -11.90
C ARG A 464 -16.28 -1.43 -12.26
N ALA A 465 -16.54 -2.43 -11.41
CA ALA A 465 -17.69 -3.31 -11.62
C ALA A 465 -19.01 -2.55 -11.42
N VAL A 466 -19.78 -2.38 -12.50
CA VAL A 466 -21.13 -1.79 -12.48
C VAL A 466 -22.13 -2.91 -12.22
N ILE A 467 -22.64 -2.96 -10.99
CA ILE A 467 -23.55 -4.00 -10.50
C ILE A 467 -24.97 -3.46 -10.45
N ARG A 468 -25.90 -4.22 -11.03
CA ARG A 468 -27.34 -3.99 -10.91
C ARG A 468 -27.99 -5.10 -10.10
N VAL A 469 -28.36 -4.81 -8.86
CA VAL A 469 -29.04 -5.78 -8.00
C VAL A 469 -30.41 -6.08 -8.57
N THR A 470 -30.71 -7.37 -8.75
CA THR A 470 -31.99 -7.84 -9.28
C THR A 470 -32.88 -8.38 -8.17
N GLU A 471 -32.29 -9.06 -7.18
CA GLU A 471 -33.01 -9.72 -6.09
C GLU A 471 -32.14 -9.82 -4.82
N VAL A 472 -32.75 -9.63 -3.66
CA VAL A 472 -32.19 -9.95 -2.34
C VAL A 472 -33.26 -10.75 -1.61
N GLY A 473 -32.90 -11.96 -1.16
CA GLY A 473 -33.89 -12.87 -0.57
C GLY A 473 -33.44 -14.33 -0.55
N ALA A 474 -34.33 -15.18 -0.04
CA ALA A 474 -34.19 -16.63 -0.06
C ALA A 474 -34.11 -17.21 -1.50
N LEU A 475 -33.45 -18.36 -1.63
CA LEU A 475 -33.14 -19.10 -2.86
C LEU A 475 -34.34 -19.77 -3.51
#